data_AF-A0A7D5N5X2-F1
#
_entry.id   AF-A0A7D5N5X2-F1
#
_cell.length_a   1.000
_cell.length_b   1.000
_cell.length_c   1.000
_cell.angle_alpha   90.00
_cell.angle_beta   90.00
_cell.angle_gamma   90.00
#
_symmetry.space_group_name_H-M   'P 1'
#
loop_
_entity.id
_entity.type
_entity.pdbx_description
1 polymer ?
#
loop_
_entity_poly.entity_id
_entity_poly.type
_entity_poly.pdbx_seq_one_letter_code
_entity_poly.pdbx_strand_id
1 'polypeptide(L)'
;MWISILLLALLATGIVVSFKRKSKFLFALLLLVLPLLLVNNLIFNVGATMGERLIYLSSFGFCLLLIMGFEVLINQTRWKQLWTIAILAPVMLVFAIKTWSRNPDWKNNTTLYQSDIKKYPGSAFLNGNLLAIYGELAEEPGRAAQRQQLLDTAAYYGYQALQWHPEYNVALLNMGKVMAARNKMTAWLIF
;
A
#
# COMPACT_ATOMS: atom_id res chain seq x y z
N MET A 1 5.83 -18.80 -3.35
CA MET A 1 6.35 -19.34 -4.63
C MET A 1 5.34 -20.25 -5.32
N TRP A 2 4.92 -21.37 -4.73
CA TRP A 2 3.98 -22.32 -5.36
C TRP A 2 2.61 -21.73 -5.72
N ILE A 3 2.01 -20.94 -4.83
CA ILE A 3 0.72 -20.27 -5.07
C ILE A 3 0.81 -19.33 -6.28
N SER A 4 1.91 -18.60 -6.40
CA SER A 4 2.16 -17.67 -7.50
C SER A 4 2.26 -18.39 -8.85
N ILE A 5 2.95 -19.54 -8.89
CA ILE A 5 3.07 -20.37 -10.10
C ILE A 5 1.70 -20.92 -10.50
N LEU A 6 0.92 -21.41 -9.53
CA LEU A 6 -0.44 -21.91 -9.78
C LEU A 6 -1.36 -20.81 -10.33
N LEU A 7 -1.31 -19.60 -9.78
CA LEU A 7 -2.08 -18.45 -10.27
C LEU A 7 -1.70 -18.05 -11.70
N LEU A 8 -0.40 -18.02 -12.01
CA LEU A 8 0.07 -17.73 -13.36
C LEU A 8 -0.36 -18.80 -14.37
N ALA A 9 -0.30 -20.08 -13.99
CA ALA A 9 -0.78 -21.19 -14.82
C ALA A 9 -2.30 -21.09 -15.05
N LEU A 10 -3.09 -20.71 -14.04
CA LEU A 10 -4.53 -20.48 -14.17
C LEU A 10 -4.84 -19.32 -15.12
N LEU A 11 -4.10 -18.21 -15.02
CA LEU A 11 -4.28 -17.07 -15.91
C LEU A 11 -3.90 -17.42 -17.36
N ALA A 12 -2.79 -18.13 -17.57
CA ALA A 12 -2.35 -18.56 -18.90
C ALA A 12 -3.36 -19.51 -19.55
N THR A 13 -3.85 -20.51 -18.80
CA THR A 13 -4.88 -21.43 -19.29
C THR A 13 -6.19 -20.69 -19.58
N GLY A 14 -6.60 -19.77 -18.71
CA GLY A 14 -7.76 -18.90 -18.91
C GLY A 14 -7.68 -18.07 -20.21
N ILE A 15 -6.51 -17.51 -20.51
CA ILE A 15 -6.26 -16.78 -21.77
C ILE A 15 -6.38 -17.72 -22.98
N VAL A 16 -5.70 -18.87 -22.97
CA VAL A 16 -5.71 -19.81 -24.09
C VAL A 16 -7.12 -20.32 -24.38
N VAL A 17 -7.89 -20.67 -23.34
CA VAL A 17 -9.29 -21.11 -23.47
C VAL A 17 -10.16 -19.96 -24.00
N SER A 18 -10.02 -18.76 -23.45
CA SER A 18 -10.83 -17.59 -23.87
C SER A 18 -10.53 -17.17 -25.31
N PHE A 19 -9.27 -17.28 -25.73
CA PHE A 19 -8.82 -17.02 -27.10
C PHE A 19 -9.41 -18.03 -28.08
N LYS A 20 -9.31 -19.34 -27.77
CA LYS A 20 -9.89 -20.41 -28.60
C LYS A 20 -11.41 -20.30 -28.72
N ARG A 21 -12.09 -19.84 -27.67
CA ARG A 21 -13.56 -19.69 -27.64
C ARG A 21 -14.07 -18.33 -28.13
N LYS A 22 -13.19 -17.43 -28.60
CA LYS A 22 -13.52 -16.03 -28.98
C LYS A 22 -14.41 -15.33 -27.93
N SER A 23 -14.09 -15.56 -26.66
CA SER A 23 -14.94 -15.13 -25.56
C SER A 23 -14.70 -13.66 -25.21
N LYS A 24 -15.76 -12.97 -24.75
CA LYS A 24 -15.67 -11.61 -24.21
C LYS A 24 -14.68 -11.51 -23.03
N PHE A 25 -14.47 -12.60 -22.30
CA PHE A 25 -13.51 -12.67 -21.18
C PHE A 25 -12.05 -12.43 -21.58
N LEU A 26 -11.70 -12.66 -22.85
CA LEU A 26 -10.34 -12.47 -23.35
C LEU A 26 -9.86 -11.02 -23.14
N PHE A 27 -10.72 -10.03 -23.41
CA PHE A 27 -10.36 -8.63 -23.26
C PHE A 27 -9.98 -8.28 -21.82
N ALA A 28 -10.79 -8.70 -20.85
CA ALA A 28 -10.55 -8.42 -19.45
C ALA A 28 -9.31 -9.18 -18.90
N LEU A 29 -9.04 -10.40 -19.39
CA LEU A 29 -7.82 -11.15 -19.10
C LEU A 29 -6.55 -10.47 -19.65
N LEU A 30 -6.60 -9.97 -20.89
CA LEU A 30 -5.47 -9.24 -21.47
C LEU A 30 -5.21 -7.93 -20.73
N LEU A 31 -6.28 -7.20 -20.36
CA LEU A 31 -6.18 -5.96 -19.60
C LEU A 31 -5.64 -6.19 -18.18
N LEU A 32 -5.87 -7.36 -17.60
CA LEU A 32 -5.25 -7.77 -16.34
C LEU A 32 -3.75 -8.07 -16.52
N VAL A 33 -3.39 -8.93 -17.46
CA VAL A 33 -2.06 -9.55 -17.54
C VAL A 33 -1.03 -8.67 -18.24
N LEU A 34 -1.38 -7.96 -19.32
CA LEU A 34 -0.41 -7.17 -20.08
C LEU A 34 0.25 -6.05 -19.25
N PRO A 35 -0.50 -5.22 -18.49
CA PRO A 35 0.15 -4.20 -17.68
C PRO A 35 0.95 -4.81 -16.53
N LEU A 36 0.49 -5.91 -15.92
CA LEU A 36 1.26 -6.62 -14.88
C LEU A 36 2.61 -7.12 -15.40
N LEU A 37 2.67 -7.64 -16.63
CA LEU A 37 3.93 -8.09 -17.26
C LEU A 37 4.92 -6.93 -17.46
N LEU A 38 4.41 -5.76 -17.85
CA LEU A 38 5.23 -4.55 -18.02
C LEU A 38 5.75 -4.04 -16.67
N VAL A 39 4.89 -4.00 -15.65
CA VAL A 39 5.20 -3.42 -14.33
C VAL A 39 6.13 -4.30 -13.51
N ASN A 40 6.05 -5.63 -13.65
CA ASN A 40 6.98 -6.54 -12.98
C ASN A 40 8.37 -6.59 -13.62
N ASN A 41 8.66 -5.74 -14.62
CA ASN A 41 9.92 -5.71 -15.35
C ASN A 41 10.32 -7.08 -15.93
N LEU A 42 9.35 -7.97 -16.19
CA LEU A 42 9.63 -9.34 -16.68
C LEU A 42 10.14 -9.33 -18.13
N ILE A 43 9.75 -8.32 -18.90
CA ILE A 43 10.09 -8.17 -20.32
C ILE A 43 11.08 -7.03 -20.52
N PHE A 44 10.89 -5.91 -19.81
CA PHE A 44 11.74 -4.72 -19.90
C PHE A 44 11.99 -4.15 -18.52
N ASN A 45 13.23 -3.82 -18.20
CA ASN A 45 13.54 -3.10 -16.97
C ASN A 45 13.20 -1.61 -17.16
N VAL A 46 12.02 -1.20 -16.70
CA VAL A 46 11.53 0.19 -16.85
C VAL A 46 12.22 1.14 -15.86
N GLY A 47 13.01 0.62 -14.90
CA GLY A 47 13.71 1.43 -13.89
C GLY A 47 12.77 2.19 -12.94
N ALA A 48 11.46 1.98 -13.05
CA ALA A 48 10.47 2.52 -12.14
C ALA A 48 10.46 1.69 -10.85
N THR A 49 10.47 2.37 -9.71
CA THR A 49 10.15 1.73 -8.43
C THR A 49 8.75 1.14 -8.51
N MET A 50 8.54 -0.04 -7.93
CA MET A 50 7.25 -0.72 -7.92
C MET A 50 6.21 0.18 -7.25
N GLY A 51 5.49 0.95 -8.06
CA GLY A 51 4.49 1.90 -7.61
C GLY A 51 3.11 1.31 -7.77
N GLU A 52 2.29 1.39 -6.73
CA GLU A 52 0.89 0.95 -6.75
C GLU A 52 0.10 1.53 -7.94
N ARG A 53 0.42 2.76 -8.36
CA ARG A 53 -0.19 3.43 -9.52
C ARG A 53 -0.04 2.68 -10.83
N LEU A 54 1.02 1.89 -10.97
CA LEU A 54 1.27 1.12 -12.18
C LEU A 54 0.34 -0.11 -12.27
N ILE A 55 -0.20 -0.56 -11.13
CA ILE A 55 -1.08 -1.73 -11.02
C ILE A 55 -2.55 -1.37 -11.30
N TYR A 56 -2.91 -0.07 -11.31
CA TYR A 56 -4.30 0.38 -11.46
C TYR A 56 -4.99 -0.16 -12.72
N LEU A 57 -4.27 -0.22 -13.84
CA LEU A 57 -4.84 -0.74 -15.08
C LEU A 57 -5.15 -2.24 -14.99
N SER A 58 -4.28 -3.00 -14.34
CA SER A 58 -4.48 -4.42 -14.08
C SER A 58 -5.60 -4.67 -13.07
N SER A 59 -5.70 -3.85 -12.02
CA SER A 59 -6.82 -3.89 -11.08
C SER A 59 -8.16 -3.64 -11.78
N PHE A 60 -8.20 -2.74 -12.76
CA PHE A 60 -9.40 -2.52 -13.56
C PHE A 60 -9.76 -3.75 -14.40
N GLY A 61 -8.79 -4.40 -15.05
CA GLY A 61 -8.99 -5.69 -15.73
C GLY A 61 -9.52 -6.79 -14.81
N PHE A 62 -9.01 -6.85 -13.57
CA PHE A 62 -9.51 -7.76 -12.55
C PHE A 62 -10.98 -7.49 -12.18
N CYS A 63 -11.35 -6.23 -11.94
CA CYS A 63 -12.73 -5.84 -11.64
C CYS A 63 -13.69 -6.21 -12.79
N LEU A 64 -13.29 -6.00 -14.04
CA LEU A 64 -14.08 -6.41 -15.20
C LEU A 64 -14.29 -7.93 -15.23
N LEU A 65 -13.24 -8.72 -15.00
CA LEU A 65 -13.37 -10.19 -14.93
C LEU A 65 -14.33 -10.64 -13.83
N LEU A 66 -14.27 -10.00 -12.65
CA LEU A 66 -15.19 -10.29 -11.55
C LEU A 66 -16.64 -10.03 -11.94
N ILE A 67 -16.93 -8.85 -12.52
CA ILE A 67 -18.29 -8.48 -12.93
C ILE A 67 -18.84 -9.47 -13.95
N MET A 68 -18.05 -9.79 -14.99
CA MET A 68 -18.45 -10.75 -16.02
C MET A 68 -18.66 -12.16 -15.45
N GLY A 69 -17.81 -12.57 -14.50
CA GLY A 69 -17.97 -13.85 -13.79
C GLY A 69 -19.24 -13.90 -12.94
N PHE A 70 -19.56 -12.81 -12.24
CA PHE A 70 -20.77 -12.71 -11.43
C PHE A 70 -22.04 -12.67 -12.28
N GLU A 71 -22.02 -11.97 -13.43
CA GLU A 71 -23.15 -11.95 -14.37
C GLU A 71 -23.52 -13.37 -14.82
N VAL A 72 -22.52 -14.20 -15.16
CA VAL A 72 -22.72 -15.60 -15.55
C VAL A 72 -23.25 -16.45 -14.40
N LEU A 73 -22.92 -16.15 -13.14
CA LEU A 73 -23.42 -16.89 -11.96
C LEU A 73 -24.85 -16.49 -11.59
N ILE A 74 -25.15 -15.19 -11.65
CA ILE A 74 -26.44 -14.60 -11.30
C ILE A 74 -27.52 -14.98 -12.30
N ASN A 75 -27.19 -15.06 -13.60
CA ASN A 75 -28.15 -15.35 -14.67
C ASN A 75 -28.47 -16.85 -14.84
N GLN A 76 -28.11 -17.71 -13.88
CA GLN A 76 -28.43 -19.15 -13.96
C GLN A 76 -29.80 -19.49 -13.37
N THR A 77 -29.81 -20.01 -12.15
CA THR A 77 -31.04 -20.40 -11.45
C THR A 77 -31.26 -19.46 -10.27
N ARG A 78 -32.52 -19.24 -9.88
CA ARG A 78 -32.88 -18.42 -8.73
C ARG A 78 -32.11 -18.81 -7.46
N TRP A 79 -31.89 -20.11 -7.25
CA TRP A 79 -31.06 -20.61 -6.15
C TRP A 79 -29.60 -20.14 -6.25
N LYS A 80 -28.93 -20.28 -7.40
CA LYS A 80 -27.53 -19.82 -7.59
C LYS A 80 -27.41 -18.31 -7.46
N GLN A 81 -28.39 -17.56 -7.94
CA GLN A 81 -28.46 -16.12 -7.76
C GLN A 81 -28.52 -15.74 -6.28
N LEU A 82 -29.42 -16.35 -5.52
CA LEU A 82 -29.55 -16.10 -4.07
C LEU A 82 -28.27 -16.41 -3.32
N TRP A 83 -27.62 -17.55 -3.61
CA TRP A 83 -26.33 -17.91 -3.01
C TRP A 83 -25.22 -16.92 -3.37
N THR A 84 -25.15 -16.48 -4.63
CA THR A 84 -24.15 -15.51 -5.08
C THR A 84 -24.30 -14.19 -4.34
N ILE A 85 -25.53 -13.68 -4.21
CA ILE A 85 -25.82 -12.45 -3.47
C ILE A 85 -25.54 -12.63 -1.97
N ALA A 86 -25.94 -13.77 -1.39
CA ALA A 86 -25.74 -14.07 0.02
C ALA A 86 -24.26 -14.13 0.42
N ILE A 87 -23.36 -14.51 -0.49
CA ILE A 87 -21.91 -14.51 -0.26
C ILE A 87 -21.31 -13.13 -0.55
N LEU A 88 -21.69 -12.51 -1.66
CA LEU A 88 -21.06 -11.27 -2.12
C LEU A 88 -21.46 -10.05 -1.29
N ALA A 89 -22.72 -9.94 -0.89
CA ALA A 89 -23.22 -8.78 -0.15
C ALA A 89 -22.51 -8.60 1.21
N PRO A 90 -22.31 -9.64 2.05
CA PRO A 90 -21.51 -9.50 3.26
C PRO A 90 -20.07 -9.11 3.00
N VAL A 91 -19.43 -9.68 1.97
CA VAL A 91 -18.04 -9.34 1.62
C VAL A 91 -17.95 -7.85 1.25
N MET A 92 -18.83 -7.37 0.39
CA MET A 92 -18.90 -5.96 0.00
C MET A 92 -19.19 -5.05 1.20
N LEU A 93 -20.09 -5.46 2.09
CA LEU A 93 -20.41 -4.71 3.31
C LEU A 93 -19.20 -4.61 4.24
N VAL A 94 -18.47 -5.70 4.46
CA VAL A 94 -17.24 -5.71 5.28
C VAL A 94 -16.21 -4.76 4.70
N PHE A 95 -15.96 -4.80 3.38
CA PHE A 95 -15.02 -3.87 2.74
C PHE A 95 -15.51 -2.42 2.80
N ALA A 96 -16.80 -2.16 2.63
CA ALA A 96 -17.37 -0.82 2.77
C ALA A 96 -17.19 -0.26 4.19
N ILE A 97 -17.48 -1.06 5.22
CA ILE A 97 -17.26 -0.68 6.62
C ILE A 97 -15.78 -0.42 6.88
N LYS A 98 -14.88 -1.28 6.39
CA LYS A 98 -13.43 -1.06 6.53
C LYS A 98 -12.99 0.25 5.87
N THR A 99 -13.43 0.53 4.65
CA THR A 99 -13.12 1.78 3.95
C THR A 99 -13.65 2.98 4.71
N TRP A 100 -14.90 2.91 5.19
CA TRP A 100 -15.51 3.98 5.99
C TRP A 100 -14.74 4.24 7.29
N SER A 101 -14.42 3.18 8.04
CA SER A 101 -13.70 3.27 9.32
C SER A 101 -12.28 3.85 9.17
N ARG A 102 -11.68 3.69 7.99
CA ARG A 102 -10.34 4.16 7.66
C ARG A 102 -10.31 5.59 7.13
N ASN A 103 -11.45 6.12 6.67
CA ASN A 103 -11.54 7.46 6.10
C ASN A 103 -11.05 8.59 7.04
N PRO A 104 -11.27 8.54 8.38
CA PRO A 104 -10.73 9.56 9.29
C PRO A 104 -9.21 9.62 9.32
N ASP A 105 -8.51 8.51 9.09
CA ASP A 105 -7.04 8.46 9.10
C ASP A 105 -6.46 9.30 7.96
N TRP A 106 -7.20 9.48 6.86
CA TRP A 106 -6.81 10.29 5.69
C TRP A 106 -6.97 11.80 5.90
N LYS A 107 -7.40 12.25 7.08
CA LYS A 107 -7.59 13.68 7.37
C LYS A 107 -6.30 14.49 7.21
N ASN A 108 -5.17 13.96 7.67
CA ASN A 108 -3.85 14.56 7.50
C ASN A 108 -2.73 13.52 7.60
N ASN A 109 -1.52 13.92 7.21
CA ASN A 109 -0.34 13.04 7.24
C ASN A 109 -0.10 12.48 8.65
N THR A 110 -0.21 13.31 9.69
CA THR A 110 0.04 12.89 11.07
C THR A 110 -0.87 11.74 11.50
N THR A 111 -2.18 11.85 11.29
CA THR A 111 -3.13 10.78 11.63
C THR A 111 -2.90 9.53 10.79
N LEU A 112 -2.60 9.71 9.50
CA LEU A 112 -2.34 8.61 8.58
C LEU A 112 -1.14 7.78 9.04
N TYR A 113 0.03 8.42 9.18
CA TYR A 113 1.26 7.72 9.57
C TYR A 113 1.20 7.16 11.01
N GLN A 114 0.54 7.85 11.95
CA GLN A 114 0.32 7.34 13.31
C GLN A 114 -0.56 6.09 13.34
N SER A 115 -1.55 6.01 12.44
CA SER A 115 -2.41 4.84 12.33
C SER A 115 -1.68 3.65 11.68
N ASP A 116 -0.78 3.92 10.73
CA ASP A 116 -0.04 2.90 9.99
C ASP A 116 1.13 2.31 10.75
N ILE A 117 1.84 3.12 11.53
CA ILE A 117 2.97 2.61 12.32
C ILE A 117 2.54 1.57 13.36
N LYS A 118 1.28 1.65 13.84
CA LYS A 118 0.71 0.64 14.74
C LYS A 118 0.54 -0.72 14.07
N LYS A 119 0.30 -0.73 12.76
CA LYS A 119 0.14 -1.96 11.96
C LYS A 119 1.48 -2.49 11.48
N TYR A 120 2.40 -1.59 11.13
CA TYR A 120 3.70 -1.92 10.55
C TYR A 120 4.83 -1.21 11.30
N PRO A 121 5.09 -1.57 12.57
CA PRO A 121 6.11 -0.90 13.39
C PRO A 121 7.52 -1.04 12.82
N GLY A 122 7.76 -2.09 12.02
CA GLY A 122 9.05 -2.37 11.38
C GLY A 122 9.35 -1.60 10.10
N SER A 123 8.48 -0.67 9.68
CA SER A 123 8.68 0.06 8.44
C SER A 123 9.63 1.24 8.64
N ALA A 124 10.84 1.16 8.08
CA ALA A 124 11.79 2.28 8.07
C ALA A 124 11.18 3.55 7.44
N PHE A 125 10.37 3.37 6.38
CA PHE A 125 9.68 4.46 5.71
C PHE A 125 8.64 5.16 6.61
N LEU A 126 7.78 4.40 7.31
CA LEU A 126 6.76 5.01 8.20
C LEU A 126 7.41 5.72 9.38
N ASN A 127 8.41 5.08 10.00
CA ASN A 127 9.20 5.66 11.08
C ASN A 127 9.94 6.93 10.62
N GLY A 128 10.54 6.93 9.43
CA GLY A 128 11.23 8.09 8.87
C GLY A 128 10.30 9.27 8.55
N ASN A 129 9.07 8.99 8.09
CA ASN A 129 8.05 10.03 7.90
C ASN A 129 7.56 10.60 9.23
N LEU A 130 7.34 9.76 10.25
CA LEU A 130 6.98 10.23 11.59
C LEU A 130 8.08 11.08 12.22
N LEU A 131 9.35 10.69 12.07
CA LEU A 131 10.50 11.52 12.46
C LEU A 131 10.38 12.93 11.85
N ALA A 132 10.14 13.02 10.54
CA ALA A 132 10.02 14.30 9.85
C ALA A 132 8.81 15.11 10.36
N ILE A 133 7.64 14.47 10.49
CA ILE A 133 6.40 15.11 10.94
C ILE A 133 6.56 15.66 12.37
N TYR A 134 7.06 14.86 13.32
CA TYR A 134 7.24 15.35 14.69
C TYR A 134 8.34 16.41 14.80
N GLY A 135 9.37 16.34 13.94
CA GLY A 135 10.37 17.39 13.81
C GLY A 135 9.76 18.72 13.38
N GLU A 136 8.93 18.71 12.33
CA GLU A 136 8.21 19.90 11.84
C GLU A 136 7.22 20.44 12.88
N LEU A 137 6.45 19.57 13.52
CA LEU A 137 5.52 19.96 14.59
C LEU A 137 6.22 20.65 15.77
N ALA A 138 7.50 20.33 16.03
CA ALA A 138 8.28 20.96 17.08
C ALA A 138 8.71 22.40 16.74
N GLU A 139 8.68 22.78 15.47
CA GLU A 139 9.03 24.12 14.98
C GLU A 139 7.80 25.04 14.81
N GLU A 140 6.58 24.50 14.90
CA GLU A 140 5.36 25.28 14.77
C GLU A 140 5.22 26.37 15.86
N PRO A 141 4.90 27.63 15.47
CA PRO A 141 4.64 28.70 16.42
C PRO A 141 3.40 28.38 17.26
N GLY A 142 3.58 28.26 18.58
CA GLY A 142 2.52 27.88 19.53
C GLY A 142 2.78 26.56 20.27
N ARG A 143 3.78 25.78 19.85
CA ARG A 143 4.15 24.50 20.53
C ARG A 143 5.45 24.56 21.32
N ALA A 144 5.92 25.77 21.65
CA ALA A 144 7.18 25.96 22.39
C ALA A 144 7.25 25.15 23.70
N ALA A 145 6.13 25.05 24.43
CA ALA A 145 6.05 24.26 25.67
C ALA A 145 6.21 22.75 25.44
N GLN A 146 5.80 22.23 24.28
CA GLN A 146 5.88 20.80 23.92
C GLN A 146 7.07 20.47 23.03
N ARG A 147 7.86 21.47 22.63
CA ARG A 147 8.94 21.34 21.65
C ARG A 147 9.90 20.21 21.99
N GLN A 148 10.35 20.14 23.24
CA GLN A 148 11.29 19.09 23.67
C GLN A 148 10.67 17.69 23.55
N GLN A 149 9.41 17.53 23.99
CA GLN A 149 8.69 16.27 23.90
C GLN A 149 8.49 15.81 22.45
N LEU A 150 8.18 16.76 21.55
CA LEU A 150 8.02 16.48 20.12
C LEU A 150 9.35 16.06 19.49
N LEU A 151 10.46 16.73 19.82
CA LEU A 151 11.79 16.36 19.35
C LEU A 151 12.25 14.99 19.88
N ASP A 152 11.91 14.66 21.14
CA ASP A 152 12.20 13.34 21.71
C ASP A 152 11.38 12.24 21.02
N THR A 153 10.12 12.52 20.71
CA THR A 153 9.24 11.63 19.93
C THR A 153 9.76 11.44 18.50
N ALA A 154 10.18 12.54 17.86
CA ALA A 154 10.79 12.50 16.54
C ALA A 154 12.05 11.63 16.52
N ALA A 155 12.94 11.83 17.50
CA ALA A 155 14.16 11.04 17.64
C ALA A 155 13.87 9.55 17.86
N TYR A 156 12.85 9.20 18.67
CA TYR A 156 12.43 7.80 18.86
C TYR A 156 12.09 7.13 17.52
N TYR A 157 11.24 7.77 16.70
CA TYR A 157 10.90 7.23 15.38
C TYR A 157 12.10 7.24 14.44
N GLY A 158 13.00 8.22 14.52
CA GLY A 158 14.22 8.23 13.73
C GLY A 158 15.17 7.08 14.06
N TYR A 159 15.34 6.75 15.34
CA TYR A 159 16.10 5.57 15.76
C TYR A 159 15.47 4.27 15.26
N GLN A 160 14.14 4.15 15.33
CA GLN A 160 13.45 2.99 14.74
C GLN A 160 13.69 2.92 13.22
N ALA A 161 13.61 4.03 12.51
CA ALA A 161 13.87 4.05 11.07
C ALA A 161 15.27 3.53 10.71
N LEU A 162 16.29 4.01 11.42
CA LEU A 162 17.69 3.62 11.23
C LEU A 162 17.99 2.20 11.72
N GLN A 163 17.27 1.71 12.73
CA GLN A 163 17.38 0.32 13.17
C GLN A 163 16.97 -0.65 12.05
N TRP A 164 15.89 -0.34 11.33
CA TRP A 164 15.41 -1.17 10.22
C TRP A 164 16.17 -0.94 8.92
N HIS A 165 16.67 0.27 8.68
CA HIS A 165 17.43 0.62 7.48
C HIS A 165 18.55 1.64 7.81
N PRO A 166 19.75 1.18 8.21
CA PRO A 166 20.83 2.06 8.68
C PRO A 166 21.26 3.12 7.67
N GLU A 167 21.28 2.79 6.38
CA GLU A 167 21.69 3.70 5.30
C GLU A 167 20.52 4.55 4.76
N TYR A 168 19.45 4.73 5.54
CA TYR A 168 18.31 5.50 5.07
C TYR A 168 18.61 7.00 5.10
N ASN A 169 19.18 7.52 4.00
CA ASN A 169 19.65 8.90 3.85
C ASN A 169 18.66 9.97 4.32
N VAL A 170 17.36 9.79 4.04
CA VAL A 170 16.32 10.74 4.46
C VAL A 170 16.18 10.76 5.99
N ALA A 171 16.21 9.58 6.64
CA ALA A 171 16.17 9.50 8.10
C ALA A 171 17.46 10.04 8.74
N LEU A 172 18.63 9.74 8.17
CA LEU A 172 19.92 10.28 8.63
C LEU A 172 19.93 11.82 8.62
N LEU A 173 19.50 12.42 7.50
CA LEU A 173 19.40 13.87 7.34
C LEU A 173 18.44 14.50 8.35
N ASN A 174 17.24 13.93 8.49
CA ASN A 174 16.22 14.46 9.40
C ASN A 174 16.62 14.26 10.87
N MET A 175 17.32 13.16 11.20
CA MET A 175 17.93 12.97 12.52
C MET A 175 18.99 14.02 12.81
N GLY A 176 19.79 14.40 11.82
CA GLY A 176 20.74 15.52 11.94
C GLY A 176 20.08 16.80 12.43
N LYS A 177 18.97 17.18 11.78
CA LYS A 177 18.18 18.36 12.15
C LYS A 177 17.59 18.26 13.56
N VAL A 178 16.95 17.13 13.87
CA VAL A 178 16.32 16.91 15.18
C VAL A 178 17.35 16.89 16.31
N MET A 179 18.52 16.30 16.11
CA MET A 179 19.59 16.25 17.13
C MET A 179 20.25 17.60 17.35
N ALA A 180 20.41 18.40 16.28
CA ALA A 180 20.85 19.78 16.39
C ALA A 180 19.84 20.60 17.21
N ALA A 181 18.55 20.48 16.93
CA ALA A 181 17.49 21.16 17.68
C ALA A 181 17.41 20.72 19.15
N ARG A 182 17.87 19.51 19.49
CA ARG A 182 17.97 18.98 20.87
C ARG A 182 19.27 19.37 21.60
N ASN A 183 20.19 20.11 20.96
CA ASN A 183 21.55 20.35 21.46
C ASN A 183 22.35 19.06 21.77
N LYS A 184 22.05 17.94 21.10
CA LYS A 184 22.71 16.63 21.30
C LYS A 184 23.50 16.16 20.07
N MET A 185 23.92 17.11 19.23
CA MET A 185 24.54 16.83 17.92
C MET A 185 25.85 16.04 18.02
N THR A 186 26.62 16.24 19.09
CA THR A 186 27.91 15.55 19.32
C THR A 186 27.75 14.03 19.50
N ALA A 187 26.65 13.57 20.09
CA ALA A 187 26.35 12.15 20.22
C ALA A 187 25.91 11.51 18.89
N TRP A 188 25.48 12.32 17.92
CA TRP A 188 25.00 11.84 16.63
C TRP A 188 26.12 11.73 15.59
N LEU A 189 27.11 12.64 15.60
CA LEU A 189 28.26 12.62 14.67
C LEU A 189 29.20 11.40 14.80
N ILE A 190 28.96 10.52 15.78
CA ILE A 190 29.78 9.33 16.07
C ILE A 190 29.20 8.06 15.40
N PHE A 191 27.98 8.13 14.90
CA PHE A 191 27.33 7.09 14.10
C PHE A 191 27.50 7.35 12.61
#